data_AF-A0A9W7NFR5-F1
#
_entry.id   AF-A0A9W7NFR5-F1
#
_cell.length_a   1.000
_cell.length_b   1.000
_cell.length_c   1.000
_cell.angle_alpha   90.00
_cell.angle_beta   90.00
_cell.angle_gamma   90.00
#
_symmetry.space_group_name_H-M   'P 1'
#
loop_
_entity.id
_entity.type
_entity.pdbx_description
1 polymer ?
#
loop_
_entity_poly.entity_id
_entity_poly.type
_entity_poly.pdbx_seq_one_letter_code
_entity_poly.pdbx_strand_id
1 'polypeptide(L)'
;MPPVDTKAGRSWLLPVILLALVVVAVAAFLLYPRGEEQTAAAPQSVSSHTPAPPAAPASPPPPPTLAELHERGLAAAADGNADEAWRQFRRPEAESYGPTLLHLAQALDSVEFAQGLYREPNDIAALQLYARACAAGETSAPAALGRLETEITRRAQEGDVLASEALRLEVPKAKNACR
;
A
#
# COMPACT_ATOMS: atom_id res chain seq x y z
N MET A 1 24.06 48.04 17.90
CA MET A 1 22.74 47.45 18.24
C MET A 1 22.96 45.99 18.58
N PRO A 2 22.72 45.55 19.83
CA PRO A 2 22.73 44.13 20.17
C PRO A 2 21.42 43.43 19.73
N PRO A 3 21.44 42.12 19.42
CA PRO A 3 20.23 41.36 19.11
C PRO A 3 19.41 41.06 20.38
N VAL A 4 18.08 41.12 20.24
CA VAL A 4 17.11 40.76 21.26
C VAL A 4 16.79 39.27 21.14
N ASP A 5 17.10 38.53 22.19
CA ASP A 5 16.64 37.16 22.44
C ASP A 5 15.12 37.13 22.69
N THR A 6 14.36 36.49 21.80
CA THR A 6 12.98 36.07 22.10
C THR A 6 12.94 34.65 22.62
N LYS A 7 12.89 34.55 23.95
CA LYS A 7 12.76 33.33 24.74
C LYS A 7 11.41 32.65 24.51
N ALA A 8 11.48 31.35 24.22
CA ALA A 8 10.37 30.45 23.96
C ALA A 8 9.36 30.34 25.11
N GLY A 9 8.10 30.70 24.86
CA GLY A 9 6.95 30.38 25.70
C GLY A 9 6.41 29.00 25.38
N ARG A 10 7.02 27.95 25.94
CA ARG A 10 6.58 26.55 25.77
C ARG A 10 5.28 26.36 26.55
N SER A 11 4.15 26.38 25.84
CA SER A 11 2.79 26.27 26.38
C SER A 11 2.54 24.90 27.03
N TRP A 12 2.49 24.88 28.36
CA TRP A 12 2.20 23.71 29.20
C TRP A 12 0.71 23.29 29.21
N LEU A 13 -0.14 23.96 28.44
CA LEU A 13 -1.60 23.76 28.46
C LEU A 13 -2.05 22.54 27.64
N LEU A 14 -1.30 22.17 26.59
CA LEU A 14 -1.62 21.03 25.71
C LEU A 14 -1.65 19.66 26.41
N PRO A 15 -0.69 19.27 27.28
CA PRO A 15 -0.75 17.96 27.93
C PRO A 15 -1.90 17.84 28.94
N VAL A 16 -2.34 18.94 29.56
CA VAL A 16 -3.44 18.94 30.53
C VAL A 16 -4.79 18.70 29.86
N ILE A 17 -5.01 19.30 28.69
CA ILE A 17 -6.25 19.12 27.92
C ILE A 17 -6.37 17.68 27.40
N LEU A 18 -5.27 17.08 26.94
CA LEU A 18 -5.25 15.69 26.50
C LEU A 18 -5.57 14.71 27.64
N LEU A 19 -5.06 14.95 28.84
CA LEU A 19 -5.34 14.10 30.01
C LEU A 19 -6.83 14.15 30.40
N ALA A 20 -7.45 15.34 30.35
CA ALA A 20 -8.86 15.51 30.69
C ALA A 20 -9.79 14.75 29.72
N LEU A 21 -9.47 14.74 28.42
CA LEU A 21 -10.28 14.02 27.42
C LEU A 21 -10.25 12.50 27.61
N VAL A 22 -9.10 11.94 28.01
CA VAL A 22 -8.98 10.49 28.28
C VAL A 22 -9.83 10.09 29.48
N VAL A 23 -9.84 10.90 30.55
CA VAL A 23 -10.65 10.62 31.75
C VAL A 23 -12.14 10.63 31.44
N VAL A 24 -12.61 11.58 30.61
CA VAL A 24 -14.02 11.64 30.21
C VAL A 24 -14.43 10.42 29.37
N ALA A 25 -13.57 9.96 28.45
CA ALA A 25 -13.85 8.79 27.62
C ALA A 25 -13.96 7.49 28.45
N VAL A 26 -13.08 7.32 29.44
CA VAL A 26 -13.11 6.15 30.34
C VAL A 26 -14.33 6.17 31.26
N ALA A 27 -14.70 7.35 31.77
CA ALA A 27 -15.91 7.50 32.59
C ALA A 27 -17.19 7.18 31.80
N ALA A 28 -17.29 7.64 30.54
CA ALA A 28 -18.42 7.33 29.68
C ALA A 28 -18.55 5.83 29.38
N PHE A 29 -17.41 5.12 29.25
CA PHE A 29 -17.42 3.68 29.01
C PHE A 29 -17.82 2.86 30.26
N LEU A 30 -17.50 3.35 31.46
CA LEU A 30 -17.88 2.69 32.71
C LEU A 30 -19.34 2.96 33.13
N LEU A 31 -19.94 4.04 32.64
CA LEU A 31 -21.32 4.45 32.99
C LEU A 31 -22.38 3.96 32.00
N TYR A 32 -22.03 3.23 30.95
CA TYR A 32 -23.00 2.60 30.03
C TYR A 32 -23.27 1.14 30.43
N PRO A 33 -24.38 0.84 31.14
CA PRO A 33 -24.79 -0.52 31.41
C PRO A 33 -25.19 -1.22 30.10
N ARG A 34 -24.61 -2.41 29.92
CA ARG A 34 -24.93 -3.38 28.88
C ARG A 34 -26.39 -3.81 29.08
N GLY A 35 -27.28 -3.39 28.19
CA GLY A 35 -28.68 -3.81 28.21
C GLY A 35 -28.79 -5.33 28.02
N GLU A 36 -29.22 -6.02 29.06
CA GLU A 36 -29.74 -7.38 28.99
C GLU A 36 -31.24 -7.29 28.67
N GLU A 37 -31.63 -7.63 27.45
CA GLU A 37 -33.02 -7.97 27.14
C GLU A 37 -33.20 -9.48 27.32
N GLN A 38 -33.73 -9.84 28.48
CA GLN A 38 -34.10 -11.18 28.88
C GLN A 38 -35.59 -11.38 28.56
N THR A 39 -35.87 -11.90 27.36
CA THR A 39 -37.26 -12.19 26.95
C THR A 39 -37.65 -13.62 27.32
N ALA A 40 -38.58 -13.69 28.26
CA ALA A 40 -39.55 -14.73 28.62
C ALA A 40 -39.46 -16.10 27.92
N ALA A 41 -39.29 -17.14 28.76
CA ALA A 41 -39.46 -18.55 28.43
C ALA A 41 -40.91 -18.90 28.06
N ALA A 42 -41.08 -19.50 26.88
CA ALA A 42 -42.27 -20.26 26.49
C ALA A 42 -42.03 -21.78 26.72
N PRO A 43 -43.06 -22.57 27.02
CA PRO A 43 -42.93 -23.97 27.38
C PRO A 43 -42.39 -24.82 26.21
N GLN A 44 -41.35 -25.60 26.51
CA GLN A 44 -40.63 -26.46 25.59
C GLN A 44 -41.49 -27.67 25.21
N SER A 45 -41.89 -27.74 23.94
CA SER A 45 -42.26 -29.00 23.29
C SER A 45 -40.98 -29.84 23.15
N VAL A 46 -40.88 -30.90 23.95
CA VAL A 46 -39.76 -31.85 23.92
C VAL A 46 -39.92 -32.72 22.66
N SER A 47 -39.50 -32.19 21.50
CA SER A 47 -39.20 -33.04 20.36
C SER A 47 -37.80 -33.62 20.58
N SER A 48 -37.74 -34.93 20.73
CA SER A 48 -36.50 -35.73 20.75
C SER A 48 -35.79 -35.63 19.39
N HIS A 49 -35.18 -34.48 19.08
CA HIS A 49 -34.23 -34.34 18.01
C HIS A 49 -32.89 -34.83 18.54
N THR A 50 -32.47 -36.01 18.10
CA THR A 50 -31.06 -36.38 18.13
C THR A 50 -30.26 -35.21 17.54
N PRO A 51 -29.38 -34.53 18.29
CA PRO A 51 -28.57 -33.47 17.74
C PRO A 51 -27.78 -34.07 16.58
N ALA A 52 -27.95 -33.51 15.39
CA ALA A 52 -27.02 -33.80 14.30
C ALA A 52 -25.61 -33.50 14.85
N PRO A 53 -24.62 -34.37 14.63
CA PRO A 53 -23.26 -34.10 15.06
C PRO A 53 -22.87 -32.70 14.57
N PRO A 54 -22.23 -31.87 15.41
CA PRO A 54 -21.84 -30.51 15.02
C PRO A 54 -21.10 -30.60 13.69
N ALA A 55 -21.57 -29.86 12.70
CA ALA A 55 -20.92 -29.79 11.40
C ALA A 55 -19.44 -29.54 11.64
N ALA A 56 -18.57 -30.38 11.06
CA ALA A 56 -17.13 -30.22 11.18
C ALA A 56 -16.80 -28.76 10.81
N PRO A 57 -15.93 -28.08 11.59
CA PRO A 57 -15.58 -26.69 11.29
C PRO A 57 -15.12 -26.61 9.85
N ALA A 58 -15.73 -25.70 9.08
CA ALA A 58 -15.39 -25.50 7.68
C ALA A 58 -13.89 -25.26 7.56
N SER A 59 -13.23 -25.92 6.61
CA SER A 59 -11.82 -25.68 6.32
C SER A 59 -11.59 -24.18 6.09
N PRO A 60 -10.49 -23.60 6.61
CA PRO A 60 -10.19 -22.21 6.36
C PRO A 60 -10.09 -21.95 4.85
N PRO A 61 -10.50 -20.76 4.38
CA PRO A 61 -10.36 -20.42 2.97
C PRO A 61 -8.90 -20.50 2.53
N PRO A 62 -8.62 -20.86 1.26
CA PRO A 62 -7.25 -20.86 0.76
C PRO A 62 -6.65 -19.45 0.85
N PRO A 63 -5.31 -19.34 0.96
CA PRO A 63 -4.65 -18.05 0.90
C PRO A 63 -4.93 -17.38 -0.46
N PRO A 64 -4.96 -16.03 -0.52
CA PRO A 64 -5.14 -15.33 -1.78
C PRO A 64 -4.00 -15.66 -2.74
N THR A 65 -4.27 -15.63 -4.04
CA THR A 65 -3.32 -15.75 -5.14
C THR A 65 -2.53 -14.45 -5.34
N LEU A 66 -1.46 -14.46 -6.16
CA LEU A 66 -0.71 -13.25 -6.50
C LEU A 66 -1.56 -12.22 -7.27
N ALA A 67 -2.43 -12.70 -8.16
CA ALA A 67 -3.36 -11.84 -8.90
C ALA A 67 -4.36 -11.16 -7.94
N GLU A 68 -4.95 -11.91 -7.00
CA GLU A 68 -5.88 -11.31 -6.01
C GLU A 68 -5.20 -10.30 -5.10
N LEU A 69 -3.94 -10.54 -4.71
CA LEU A 69 -3.16 -9.55 -3.95
C LEU A 69 -2.87 -8.31 -4.80
N HIS A 70 -2.52 -8.46 -6.07
CA HIS A 70 -2.31 -7.33 -6.98
C HIS A 70 -3.58 -6.48 -7.10
N GLU A 71 -4.74 -7.09 -7.36
CA GLU A 71 -6.01 -6.36 -7.47
C GLU A 71 -6.38 -5.62 -6.17
N ARG A 72 -6.16 -6.25 -5.01
CA ARG A 72 -6.35 -5.59 -3.71
C ARG A 72 -5.41 -4.40 -3.53
N GLY A 73 -4.17 -4.51 -3.98
CA GLY A 73 -3.20 -3.43 -3.95
C GLY A 73 -3.60 -2.26 -4.84
N LEU A 74 -4.09 -2.55 -6.05
CA LEU A 74 -4.62 -1.53 -6.97
C LEU A 74 -5.82 -0.80 -6.36
N ALA A 75 -6.77 -1.54 -5.79
CA ALA A 75 -7.93 -0.94 -5.12
C ALA A 75 -7.51 -0.02 -3.95
N ALA A 76 -6.59 -0.49 -3.11
CA ALA A 76 -6.07 0.33 -2.02
C ALA A 76 -5.34 1.59 -2.49
N ALA A 77 -4.56 1.51 -3.58
CA ALA A 77 -3.90 2.66 -4.17
C ALA A 77 -4.92 3.67 -4.74
N ALA A 78 -5.98 3.20 -5.39
CA ALA A 78 -7.06 4.03 -5.89
C ALA A 78 -7.82 4.76 -4.76
N ASP A 79 -7.94 4.13 -3.59
CA ASP A 79 -8.53 4.73 -2.38
C ASP A 79 -7.57 5.69 -1.65
N GLY A 80 -6.35 5.92 -2.17
CA GLY A 80 -5.32 6.74 -1.53
C GLY A 80 -4.68 6.10 -0.30
N ASN A 81 -4.90 4.79 -0.08
CA ASN A 81 -4.34 4.04 1.03
C ASN A 81 -3.02 3.36 0.62
N ALA A 82 -1.98 4.17 0.48
CA ALA A 82 -0.65 3.71 0.05
C ALA A 82 -0.07 2.61 0.95
N ASP A 83 -0.29 2.69 2.27
CA ASP A 83 0.20 1.68 3.21
C ASP A 83 -0.44 0.31 2.99
N GLU A 84 -1.75 0.27 2.72
CA GLU A 84 -2.44 -0.97 2.36
C GLU A 84 -2.00 -1.46 0.98
N ALA A 85 -1.88 -0.59 -0.01
CA ALA A 85 -1.38 -0.95 -1.33
C ALA A 85 -0.02 -1.64 -1.24
N TRP A 86 0.91 -1.06 -0.47
CA TRP A 86 2.23 -1.65 -0.22
C TRP A 86 2.18 -3.00 0.50
N ARG A 87 1.27 -3.17 1.46
CA ARG A 87 1.08 -4.48 2.11
C ARG A 87 0.66 -5.54 1.10
N GLN A 88 -0.26 -5.21 0.20
CA GLN A 88 -0.79 -6.13 -0.80
C GLN A 88 0.25 -6.43 -1.91
N PHE A 89 1.01 -5.42 -2.36
CA PHE A 89 2.03 -5.61 -3.40
C PHE A 89 3.30 -6.33 -2.95
N ARG A 90 3.60 -6.38 -1.64
CA ARG A 90 4.85 -6.97 -1.12
C ARG A 90 5.10 -8.39 -1.62
N ARG A 91 4.09 -9.27 -1.54
CA ARG A 91 4.28 -10.68 -1.92
C ARG A 91 4.35 -10.84 -3.45
N PRO A 92 3.42 -10.28 -4.25
CA PRO A 92 3.54 -10.30 -5.70
C PRO A 92 4.85 -9.70 -6.23
N GLU A 93 5.35 -8.62 -5.63
CA GLU A 93 6.64 -8.05 -6.01
C GLU A 93 7.80 -9.01 -5.70
N ALA A 94 7.83 -9.59 -4.48
CA ALA A 94 8.88 -10.52 -4.07
C ALA A 94 8.90 -11.79 -4.93
N GLU A 95 7.73 -12.29 -5.33
CA GLU A 95 7.57 -13.45 -6.21
C GLU A 95 7.64 -13.09 -7.71
N SER A 96 8.02 -11.85 -8.04
CA SER A 96 8.20 -11.35 -9.40
C SER A 96 6.97 -11.50 -10.30
N TYR A 97 5.78 -11.23 -9.74
CA TYR A 97 4.54 -11.16 -10.51
C TYR A 97 4.57 -9.96 -11.46
N GLY A 98 4.63 -10.25 -12.77
CA GLY A 98 4.79 -9.28 -13.85
C GLY A 98 3.89 -8.03 -13.74
N PRO A 99 2.57 -8.17 -13.57
CA PRO A 99 1.66 -7.02 -13.46
C PRO A 99 1.97 -6.11 -12.27
N THR A 100 2.38 -6.68 -11.13
CA THR A 100 2.79 -5.86 -9.97
C THR A 100 4.09 -5.11 -10.23
N LEU A 101 5.08 -5.79 -10.81
CA LEU A 101 6.35 -5.14 -11.15
C LEU A 101 6.15 -4.00 -12.14
N LEU A 102 5.31 -4.19 -13.15
CA LEU A 102 4.95 -3.17 -14.12
C LEU A 102 4.24 -1.98 -13.45
N HIS A 103 3.22 -2.24 -12.63
CA HIS A 103 2.49 -1.18 -11.94
C HIS A 103 3.40 -0.34 -11.03
N LEU A 104 4.25 -1.00 -10.24
CA LEU A 104 5.21 -0.32 -9.36
C LEU A 104 6.26 0.47 -10.17
N ALA A 105 6.70 -0.04 -11.32
CA ALA A 105 7.62 0.68 -12.20
C ALA A 105 6.97 1.98 -12.73
N GLN A 106 5.72 1.91 -13.17
CA GLN A 106 4.98 3.06 -13.69
C GLN A 106 4.70 4.11 -12.60
N ALA A 107 4.45 3.67 -11.37
CA ALA A 107 4.28 4.56 -10.22
C ALA A 107 5.60 5.25 -9.79
N LEU A 108 6.75 4.65 -10.06
CA LEU A 108 8.09 5.26 -9.87
C LEU A 108 8.51 6.16 -11.04
N ASP A 109 8.06 5.84 -12.25
CA ASP A 109 8.26 6.64 -13.47
C ASP A 109 7.48 7.96 -13.36
N SER A 110 6.21 7.89 -12.95
CA SER A 110 5.36 9.05 -12.71
C SER A 110 4.56 8.92 -11.42
N VAL A 111 4.79 9.84 -10.48
CA VAL A 111 4.01 9.92 -9.23
C VAL A 111 2.53 10.25 -9.45
N GLU A 112 2.18 10.75 -10.63
CA GLU A 112 0.79 11.01 -11.03
C GLU A 112 0.04 9.72 -11.42
N PHE A 113 0.78 8.66 -11.80
CA PHE A 113 0.20 7.38 -12.19
C PHE A 113 -0.50 6.67 -11.02
N ALA A 114 0.10 6.72 -9.82
CA ALA A 114 -0.46 6.16 -8.60
C ALA A 114 -0.14 7.08 -7.41
N GLN A 115 -1.00 8.08 -7.20
CA GLN A 115 -0.78 9.13 -6.20
C GLN A 115 -0.60 8.54 -4.80
N GLY A 116 0.45 8.99 -4.12
CA GLY A 116 0.75 8.61 -2.74
C GLY A 116 1.54 7.30 -2.59
N LEU A 117 1.68 6.48 -3.64
CA LEU A 117 2.46 5.24 -3.56
C LEU A 117 3.97 5.53 -3.47
N TYR A 118 4.43 6.52 -4.23
CA TYR A 118 5.76 7.11 -4.16
C TYR A 118 5.67 8.62 -4.04
N ARG A 119 6.70 9.24 -3.43
CA ARG A 119 6.74 10.69 -3.20
C ARG A 119 7.41 11.46 -4.34
N GLU A 120 8.37 10.82 -5.00
CA GLU A 120 9.18 11.42 -6.05
C GLU A 120 9.46 10.36 -7.12
N PRO A 121 9.56 10.75 -8.41
CA PRO A 121 9.99 9.85 -9.45
C PRO A 121 11.41 9.31 -9.20
N ASN A 122 11.69 8.10 -9.67
CA ASN A 122 13.04 7.53 -9.62
C ASN A 122 13.28 6.60 -10.81
N ASP A 123 13.95 7.14 -11.82
CA ASP A 123 14.23 6.47 -13.08
C ASP A 123 14.98 5.15 -12.91
N ILE A 124 15.99 5.12 -12.02
CA ILE A 124 16.82 3.93 -11.83
C ILE A 124 15.97 2.80 -11.23
N ALA A 125 15.17 3.10 -10.21
CA ALA A 125 14.28 2.11 -9.61
C ALA A 125 13.19 1.65 -10.60
N ALA A 126 12.62 2.57 -11.38
CA ALA A 126 11.66 2.24 -12.43
C ALA A 126 12.28 1.32 -13.51
N LEU A 127 13.49 1.63 -13.99
CA LEU A 127 14.22 0.81 -14.95
C LEU A 127 14.48 -0.61 -14.42
N GLN A 128 14.84 -0.74 -13.15
CA GLN A 128 15.05 -2.06 -12.50
C GLN A 128 13.75 -2.86 -12.43
N LEU A 129 12.62 -2.23 -12.10
CA LEU A 129 11.33 -2.91 -12.06
C LEU A 129 10.81 -3.26 -13.45
N TYR A 130 10.99 -2.40 -14.46
CA TYR A 130 10.68 -2.73 -15.85
C TYR A 130 11.51 -3.93 -16.34
N ALA A 131 12.80 -3.99 -16.01
CA ALA A 131 13.65 -5.13 -16.34
C ALA A 131 13.13 -6.43 -15.72
N ARG A 132 12.74 -6.40 -14.44
CA ARG A 132 12.15 -7.54 -13.74
C ARG A 132 10.80 -7.93 -14.34
N ALA A 133 9.95 -6.97 -14.71
CA ALA A 133 8.66 -7.21 -15.33
C ALA A 133 8.84 -7.91 -16.69
N CYS A 134 9.78 -7.44 -17.50
CA CYS A 134 10.15 -8.10 -18.75
C CYS A 134 10.65 -9.54 -18.53
N ALA A 135 11.54 -9.76 -17.56
CA ALA A 135 12.03 -11.09 -17.21
C ALA A 135 10.92 -12.04 -16.70
N ALA A 136 9.87 -11.48 -16.09
CA ALA A 136 8.67 -12.20 -15.69
C ALA A 136 7.68 -12.47 -16.83
N GLY A 137 8.00 -12.05 -18.06
CA GLY A 137 7.14 -12.23 -19.23
C GLY A 137 5.98 -11.25 -19.33
N GLU A 138 6.02 -10.13 -18.61
CA GLU A 138 4.98 -9.11 -18.68
C GLU A 138 4.98 -8.43 -20.06
N THR A 139 3.95 -8.72 -20.85
CA THR A 139 3.87 -8.34 -22.26
C THR A 139 3.81 -6.82 -22.48
N SER A 140 3.31 -6.06 -21.50
CA SER A 140 3.22 -4.60 -21.59
C SER A 140 4.51 -3.88 -21.16
N ALA A 141 5.44 -4.58 -20.51
CA ALA A 141 6.66 -3.99 -19.96
C ALA A 141 7.60 -3.40 -21.02
N PRO A 142 7.88 -4.04 -22.17
CA PRO A 142 8.78 -3.47 -23.19
C PRO A 142 8.28 -2.12 -23.73
N ALA A 143 6.97 -2.00 -23.96
CA ALA A 143 6.37 -0.75 -24.44
C ALA A 143 6.43 0.36 -23.40
N ALA A 144 6.24 0.02 -22.12
CA ALA A 144 6.34 0.97 -21.01
C ALA A 144 7.79 1.44 -20.78
N LEU A 145 8.75 0.51 -20.82
CA LEU A 145 10.18 0.81 -20.79
C LEU A 145 10.59 1.78 -21.91
N GLY A 146 10.07 1.58 -23.13
CA GLY A 146 10.35 2.48 -24.27
C GLY A 146 9.86 3.91 -24.06
N ARG A 147 8.76 4.11 -23.31
CA ARG A 147 8.30 5.46 -22.94
C ARG A 147 9.25 6.11 -21.94
N LEU A 148 9.65 5.39 -20.89
CA LEU A 148 10.64 5.90 -19.94
C LEU A 148 11.98 6.21 -20.62
N GLU A 149 12.47 5.35 -21.52
CA GLU A 149 13.70 5.60 -22.31
C GLU A 149 13.59 6.90 -23.12
N THR A 150 12.44 7.16 -23.74
CA THR A 150 12.21 8.39 -24.50
C THR A 150 12.30 9.62 -23.61
N GLU A 151 11.70 9.55 -22.42
CA GLU A 151 11.70 10.65 -21.45
C GLU A 151 13.09 10.91 -20.84
N ILE A 152 13.82 9.85 -20.47
CA ILE A 152 15.21 9.96 -20.01
C ILE A 152 16.10 10.53 -21.13
N THR A 153 15.90 10.10 -22.39
CA THR A 153 16.63 10.64 -23.55
C THR A 153 16.40 12.13 -23.71
N ARG A 154 15.15 12.58 -23.61
CA ARG A 154 14.80 14.00 -23.67
C ARG A 154 15.50 14.80 -22.58
N ARG A 155 15.42 14.36 -21.32
CA ARG A 155 16.09 15.03 -20.19
C ARG A 155 17.61 15.07 -20.33
N ALA A 156 18.23 13.99 -20.79
CA ALA A 156 19.67 13.96 -21.03
C ALA A 156 20.10 14.99 -22.10
N GLN A 157 19.31 15.16 -23.17
CA GLN A 157 19.56 16.18 -24.19
C GLN A 157 19.41 17.61 -23.66
N GLU A 158 18.59 17.80 -22.62
CA GLU A 158 18.43 19.07 -21.89
C GLU A 158 19.53 19.32 -20.85
N GLY A 159 20.48 18.39 -20.71
CA GLY A 159 21.64 18.51 -19.81
C GLY A 159 21.45 17.84 -18.46
N ASP A 160 20.41 17.03 -18.26
CA ASP A 160 20.28 16.20 -17.07
C ASP A 160 21.38 15.12 -17.03
N VAL A 161 22.32 15.31 -16.09
CA VAL A 161 23.48 14.43 -15.91
C VAL A 161 23.04 13.04 -15.44
N LEU A 162 22.02 12.95 -14.57
CA LEU A 162 21.53 11.67 -14.05
C LEU A 162 20.82 10.90 -15.16
N ALA A 163 20.02 11.58 -15.98
CA ALA A 163 19.39 10.97 -17.14
C ALA A 163 20.45 10.47 -18.14
N SER A 164 21.49 11.26 -18.40
CA SER A 164 22.62 10.87 -19.27
C SER A 164 23.34 9.62 -18.76
N GLU A 165 23.55 9.52 -17.45
CA GLU A 165 24.15 8.35 -16.82
C GLU A 165 23.23 7.12 -16.90
N ALA A 166 21.93 7.28 -16.63
CA ALA A 166 20.94 6.22 -16.74
C ALA A 166 20.86 5.66 -18.18
N LEU A 167 20.92 6.50 -19.21
CA LEU A 167 20.96 6.06 -20.61
C LEU A 167 22.18 5.19 -20.91
N ARG A 168 23.34 5.53 -20.32
CA ARG A 168 24.58 4.80 -20.56
C ARG A 168 24.64 3.48 -19.80
N LEU A 169 24.15 3.46 -18.57
CA LEU A 169 24.37 2.36 -17.63
C LEU A 169 23.14 1.47 -17.42
N GLU A 170 21.95 2.05 -17.27
CA GLU A 170 20.77 1.34 -16.77
C GLU A 170 19.80 0.97 -17.90
N VAL A 171 19.57 1.86 -18.86
CA VAL A 171 18.68 1.59 -20.01
C VAL A 171 19.11 0.36 -20.81
N PRO A 172 20.40 0.14 -21.16
CA PRO A 172 20.81 -1.05 -21.89
C PRO A 172 20.56 -2.34 -21.10
N LYS A 173 20.74 -2.31 -19.78
CA LYS A 173 20.45 -3.46 -18.90
C LYS A 173 18.96 -3.79 -18.91
N ALA A 174 18.11 -2.78 -18.73
CA ALA A 174 16.67 -2.97 -18.74
C ALA A 174 16.17 -3.50 -20.10
N LYS A 175 16.67 -2.95 -21.21
CA LYS A 175 16.30 -3.41 -22.56
C LYS A 175 16.74 -4.84 -22.84
N ASN A 176 17.91 -5.25 -22.34
CA ASN A 176 18.38 -6.62 -22.52
C ASN A 176 17.52 -7.64 -21.77
N ALA A 177 16.86 -7.26 -20.67
CA ALA A 177 15.93 -8.14 -19.96
C ALA A 177 14.59 -8.36 -20.70
N CYS A 178 14.31 -7.57 -21.74
CA CYS A 178 13.08 -7.62 -22.54
C CYS A 178 13.26 -8.33 -23.90
N ARG A 179 14.41 -8.96 -24.14
CA ARG A 179 14.75 -9.67 -25.39
C ARG A 179 14.67 -11.17 -25.18
#